data_AF-A0A7Y9SN95-F1
#
_entry.id   AF-A0A7Y9SN95-F1
#
_cell.length_a   1.000
_cell.length_b   1.000
_cell.length_c   1.000
_cell.angle_alpha   90.00
_cell.angle_beta   90.00
_cell.angle_gamma   90.00
#
_symmetry.space_group_name_H-M   'P 1'
#
loop_
_entity.id
_entity.type
_entity.pdbx_description
1 polymer ?
#
loop_
_entity_poly.entity_id
_entity_poly.type
_entity_poly.pdbx_seq_one_letter_code
_entity_poly.pdbx_strand_id
1 'polypeptide(L)'
;MPLSNRAGEGFQNKIAQVLAEAMGRRLEYEWRTYYQRGLARSTINAGRCDVLMDMNSDFEMGLPTQPLYRSTYVLVTRKGLALQPASLDDPALKKLKIGVFQSSPARQALFDHGVSGDVQYLFYDSATSPQDHPGKLAERVAGGQLDAAESWGPVAGYYAARGGLGVVPLNVIDDEVLEYSMAWAVSRKNADLRDALNAAMQRNAGKIGAILREYHVPLVACADCIVNGDLRSHGSYDTPADDVTTPSPQASSEMLAQLQLRIAGGADPNQELAHALDAGDGVRVAWLLRHGASADRPNLLGEPPLHQAIRNQAPPLVGELLAAGANVESRDGSGWTPLMKAAWGNDAQSTKLLLARRAKVDAVSKDGWTALDLAISYADVELVQALLGAGANVRRSNPAGFTPVMFAVARNDPQMLDALLARGAEADRPNRAGVTPLMLAAAAGREAASRRLLAAGANASTRDADGKTPAALAQQRGDASLAQLLTEAEHRRTQ
;
A
#
# COMPACT_ATOMS: atom_id res chain seq x y z
N MET A 1 -7.61 -11.84 13.95
CA MET A 1 -8.79 -11.46 14.76
C MET A 1 -8.49 -10.14 15.45
N PRO A 2 -9.45 -9.19 15.54
CA PRO A 2 -10.84 -9.31 15.07
C PRO A 2 -11.08 -8.89 13.64
N LEU A 3 -10.15 -8.14 13.02
CA LEU A 3 -10.38 -7.51 11.73
C LEU A 3 -10.63 -8.54 10.63
N SER A 4 -9.64 -9.42 10.41
CA SER A 4 -9.69 -10.44 9.37
C SER A 4 -8.73 -11.60 9.69
N ASN A 5 -9.01 -12.78 9.13
CA ASN A 5 -8.09 -13.93 9.07
C ASN A 5 -8.41 -14.86 7.88
N ARG A 6 -7.53 -15.84 7.60
CA ARG A 6 -7.71 -16.81 6.51
C ARG A 6 -8.94 -17.71 6.66
N ALA A 7 -9.45 -17.86 7.87
CA ALA A 7 -10.67 -18.62 8.14
C ALA A 7 -11.96 -17.82 7.85
N GLY A 8 -11.85 -16.53 7.49
CA GLY A 8 -13.00 -15.68 7.22
C GLY A 8 -13.78 -15.25 8.47
N GLU A 9 -13.17 -15.37 9.65
CA GLU A 9 -13.84 -15.16 10.93
C GLU A 9 -13.76 -13.72 11.41
N GLY A 10 -13.06 -12.82 10.72
CA GLY A 10 -13.02 -11.42 11.12
C GLY A 10 -14.24 -10.63 10.64
N PHE A 11 -14.52 -9.50 11.29
CA PHE A 11 -15.66 -8.68 10.88
C PHE A 11 -15.50 -8.13 9.45
N GLN A 12 -14.28 -7.82 9.01
CA GLN A 12 -14.03 -7.38 7.63
C GLN A 12 -14.38 -8.48 6.64
N ASN A 13 -14.04 -9.74 6.96
CA ASN A 13 -14.39 -10.89 6.13
C ASN A 13 -15.91 -11.05 6.04
N LYS A 14 -16.61 -10.97 7.19
CA LYS A 14 -18.07 -11.07 7.25
C LYS A 14 -18.77 -9.95 6.46
N ILE A 15 -18.31 -8.70 6.61
CA ILE A 15 -18.85 -7.56 5.86
C ILE A 15 -18.59 -7.75 4.36
N ALA A 16 -17.39 -8.17 3.97
CA ALA A 16 -17.05 -8.42 2.57
C ALA A 16 -17.89 -9.52 1.93
N GLN A 17 -18.17 -10.59 2.68
CA GLN A 17 -19.08 -11.64 2.23
C GLN A 17 -20.49 -11.10 1.97
N VAL A 18 -21.04 -10.30 2.90
CA VAL A 18 -22.37 -9.66 2.73
C VAL A 18 -22.43 -8.81 1.47
N LEU A 19 -21.39 -8.02 1.20
CA LEU A 19 -21.35 -7.13 0.04
C LEU A 19 -21.16 -7.90 -1.27
N ALA A 20 -20.28 -8.91 -1.29
CA ALA A 20 -20.06 -9.75 -2.46
C ALA A 20 -21.35 -10.48 -2.88
N GLU A 21 -22.08 -11.05 -1.91
CA GLU A 21 -23.38 -11.68 -2.14
C GLU A 21 -24.42 -10.67 -2.67
N ALA A 22 -24.52 -9.49 -2.04
CA ALA A 22 -25.45 -8.45 -2.44
C ALA A 22 -25.17 -7.88 -3.85
N MET A 23 -23.94 -8.00 -4.32
CA MET A 23 -23.51 -7.55 -5.64
C MET A 23 -23.46 -8.69 -6.68
N GLY A 24 -23.71 -9.94 -6.28
CA GLY A 24 -23.58 -11.11 -7.15
C GLY A 24 -22.16 -11.31 -7.68
N ARG A 25 -21.14 -10.97 -6.87
CA ARG A 25 -19.71 -11.02 -7.25
C ARG A 25 -18.99 -12.11 -6.47
N ARG A 26 -17.95 -12.68 -7.10
CA ARG A 26 -17.00 -13.57 -6.42
C ARG A 26 -16.06 -12.75 -5.56
N LEU A 27 -15.80 -13.23 -4.34
CA LEU A 27 -14.88 -12.63 -3.39
C LEU A 27 -13.59 -13.45 -3.31
N GLU A 28 -12.45 -12.80 -3.48
CA GLU A 28 -11.13 -13.38 -3.26
C GLU A 28 -10.32 -12.47 -2.36
N TYR A 29 -9.62 -13.06 -1.38
CA TYR A 29 -8.81 -12.31 -0.43
C TYR A 29 -7.33 -12.40 -0.79
N GLU A 30 -6.71 -11.25 -1.07
CA GLU A 30 -5.25 -11.13 -1.15
C GLU A 30 -4.68 -10.68 0.21
N TRP A 31 -3.87 -11.53 0.84
CA TRP A 31 -3.33 -11.26 2.18
C TRP A 31 -1.96 -10.61 2.11
N ARG A 32 -1.81 -9.45 2.74
CA ARG A 32 -0.55 -8.73 2.93
C ARG A 32 -0.40 -8.31 4.39
N THR A 33 0.84 -8.32 4.89
CA THR A 33 1.14 -7.81 6.24
C THR A 33 0.89 -6.29 6.28
N TYR A 34 0.76 -5.69 7.46
CA TYR A 34 0.56 -4.23 7.54
C TYR A 34 1.68 -3.44 6.88
N TYR A 35 2.93 -3.83 7.10
CA TYR A 35 4.07 -3.22 6.42
C TYR A 35 4.05 -3.47 4.92
N GLN A 36 3.69 -4.69 4.47
CA GLN A 36 3.50 -4.95 3.05
C GLN A 36 2.32 -4.19 2.43
N ARG A 37 1.25 -3.89 3.17
CA ARG A 37 0.15 -3.01 2.71
C ARG A 37 0.60 -1.57 2.65
N GLY A 38 1.33 -1.10 3.66
CA GLY A 38 1.92 0.23 3.74
C GLY A 38 3.04 0.47 2.72
N LEU A 39 3.78 -0.56 2.32
CA LEU A 39 4.73 -0.51 1.21
C LEU A 39 4.04 -0.71 -0.12
N ALA A 40 3.05 -1.61 -0.21
CA ALA A 40 2.28 -1.87 -1.42
C ALA A 40 1.08 -0.94 -1.58
N ARG A 41 1.21 0.33 -1.19
CA ARG A 41 0.27 1.43 -1.49
C ARG A 41 0.01 1.60 -3.02
N SER A 42 0.73 0.83 -3.85
CA SER A 42 0.51 0.64 -5.29
C SER A 42 -0.47 -0.49 -5.65
N THR A 43 -1.03 -1.29 -4.73
CA THR A 43 -1.89 -2.46 -5.08
C THR A 43 -3.17 -2.07 -5.82
N ILE A 44 -3.86 -1.04 -5.36
CA ILE A 44 -5.07 -0.52 -6.00
C ILE A 44 -4.74 0.09 -7.37
N ASN A 45 -3.68 0.90 -7.44
CA ASN A 45 -3.34 1.64 -8.67
C ASN A 45 -2.59 0.79 -9.71
N ALA A 46 -1.97 -0.32 -9.29
CA ALA A 46 -1.35 -1.33 -10.14
C ALA A 46 -2.30 -2.49 -10.50
N GLY A 47 -3.60 -2.38 -10.19
CA GLY A 47 -4.63 -3.34 -10.59
C GLY A 47 -4.50 -4.72 -9.95
N ARG A 48 -3.89 -4.82 -8.77
CA ARG A 48 -3.67 -6.09 -8.05
C ARG A 48 -4.79 -6.44 -7.09
N CYS A 49 -5.52 -5.42 -6.63
CA CYS A 49 -6.65 -5.57 -5.75
C CYS A 49 -7.72 -4.55 -6.14
N ASP A 50 -8.97 -4.99 -6.21
CA ASP A 50 -10.09 -4.12 -6.57
C ASP A 50 -10.50 -3.20 -5.42
N VAL A 51 -10.32 -3.67 -4.17
CA VAL A 51 -10.84 -3.01 -2.95
C VAL A 51 -9.86 -3.17 -1.78
N LEU A 52 -9.44 -2.06 -1.17
CA LEU A 52 -8.84 -2.06 0.17
C LEU A 52 -9.90 -1.76 1.22
N MET A 53 -9.89 -2.55 2.29
CA MET A 53 -10.82 -2.41 3.42
C MET A 53 -10.17 -1.64 4.56
N ASP A 54 -10.99 -0.93 5.35
CA ASP A 54 -10.57 -0.17 6.52
C ASP A 54 -9.43 0.82 6.20
N MET A 55 -9.64 1.61 5.14
CA MET A 55 -8.86 2.81 4.86
C MET A 55 -9.54 4.00 5.55
N ASN A 56 -8.80 5.05 5.87
CA ASN A 56 -9.44 6.29 6.33
C ASN A 56 -10.35 6.83 5.22
N SER A 57 -11.42 7.54 5.58
CA SER A 57 -12.36 8.11 4.60
C SER A 57 -11.75 9.17 3.68
N ASP A 58 -10.61 9.73 4.07
CA ASP A 58 -9.78 10.67 3.33
C ASP A 58 -8.61 9.99 2.60
N PHE A 59 -8.67 8.67 2.39
CA PHE A 59 -7.57 7.92 1.78
C PHE A 59 -7.25 8.37 0.35
N GLU A 60 -6.22 9.22 0.24
CA GLU A 60 -5.85 9.88 -1.01
C GLU A 60 -5.36 8.91 -2.08
N MET A 61 -4.72 7.79 -1.72
CA MET A 61 -4.12 6.89 -2.72
C MET A 61 -5.15 6.07 -3.52
N GLY A 62 -6.43 6.14 -3.15
CA GLY A 62 -7.53 5.50 -3.85
C GLY A 62 -8.73 6.43 -3.98
N LEU A 63 -9.87 5.85 -4.31
CA LEU A 63 -11.17 6.51 -4.28
C LEU A 63 -12.00 5.89 -3.15
N PRO A 64 -12.15 6.56 -2.01
CA PRO A 64 -12.87 6.03 -0.87
C PRO A 64 -14.37 5.93 -1.14
N THR A 65 -15.02 4.93 -0.55
CA THR A 65 -16.48 4.83 -0.42
C THR A 65 -16.99 5.89 0.54
N GLN A 66 -18.31 6.05 0.64
CA GLN A 66 -18.92 6.69 1.80
C GLN A 66 -18.36 6.02 3.07
N PRO A 67 -18.09 6.78 4.15
CA PRO A 67 -17.62 6.21 5.41
C PRO A 67 -18.52 5.06 5.86
N LEU A 68 -17.94 3.89 6.07
CA LEU A 68 -18.67 2.70 6.50
C LEU A 68 -19.11 2.86 7.97
N TYR A 69 -18.19 3.31 8.82
CA TYR A 69 -18.42 3.59 10.23
C TYR A 69 -17.38 4.60 10.74
N ARG A 70 -17.67 5.23 11.89
CA ARG A 70 -16.69 6.02 12.65
C ARG A 70 -16.37 5.30 13.95
N SER A 71 -15.10 5.29 14.34
CA SER A 71 -14.64 4.71 15.61
C SER A 71 -13.66 5.65 16.31
N THR A 72 -13.14 5.23 17.45
CA THR A 72 -12.28 6.02 18.33
C THR A 72 -11.04 5.23 18.74
N TYR A 73 -10.00 5.93 19.15
CA TYR A 73 -8.99 5.34 20.03
C TYR A 73 -9.60 5.13 21.41
N VAL A 74 -9.17 4.10 22.13
CA VAL A 74 -9.69 3.79 23.46
C VAL A 74 -8.57 3.39 24.41
N LEU A 75 -8.83 3.52 25.71
CA LEU A 75 -8.08 2.83 26.76
C LEU A 75 -8.83 1.58 27.19
N VAL A 76 -8.24 0.41 26.98
CA VAL A 76 -8.69 -0.84 27.58
C VAL A 76 -8.14 -0.91 29.00
N THR A 77 -9.00 -0.97 30.01
CA THR A 77 -8.60 -0.94 31.42
C THR A 77 -8.80 -2.29 32.11
N ARG A 78 -7.97 -2.59 33.11
CA ARG A 78 -8.14 -3.81 33.91
C ARG A 78 -9.48 -3.79 34.65
N LYS A 79 -10.01 -4.97 34.93
CA LYS A 79 -11.27 -5.13 35.65
C LYS A 79 -11.26 -4.38 36.99
N GLY A 80 -12.30 -3.60 37.24
CA GLY A 80 -12.45 -2.81 38.47
C GLY A 80 -11.74 -1.45 38.47
N LEU A 81 -10.99 -1.09 37.42
CA LEU A 81 -10.45 0.26 37.26
C LEU A 81 -11.52 1.17 36.62
N ALA A 82 -12.21 1.95 37.44
CA ALA A 82 -13.15 2.96 37.00
C ALA A 82 -12.39 4.23 36.60
N LEU A 83 -12.12 4.38 35.31
CA LEU A 83 -11.40 5.52 34.73
C LEU A 83 -12.38 6.32 33.85
N GLN A 84 -12.64 7.57 34.22
CA GLN A 84 -13.47 8.52 33.45
C GLN A 84 -12.79 9.89 33.43
N PRO A 85 -11.70 10.04 32.67
CA PRO A 85 -10.95 11.27 32.62
C PRO A 85 -11.77 12.31 31.86
N ALA A 86 -11.93 13.49 32.44
CA ALA A 86 -12.56 14.63 31.75
C ALA A 86 -11.55 15.38 30.85
N SER A 87 -10.25 15.12 31.04
CA SER A 87 -9.14 15.71 30.32
C SER A 87 -7.97 14.71 30.26
N LEU A 88 -7.14 14.77 29.22
CA LEU A 88 -5.89 14.03 29.10
C LEU A 88 -4.86 14.46 30.16
N ASP A 89 -5.05 15.62 30.78
CA ASP A 89 -4.22 16.09 31.90
C ASP A 89 -4.56 15.45 33.26
N ASP A 90 -5.62 14.64 33.32
CA ASP A 90 -6.10 14.00 34.55
C ASP A 90 -4.95 13.28 35.28
N PRO A 91 -4.66 13.65 36.55
CA PRO A 91 -3.61 13.01 37.35
C PRO A 91 -3.77 11.49 37.50
N ALA A 92 -4.98 10.94 37.34
CA ALA A 92 -5.23 9.51 37.35
C ALA A 92 -4.49 8.82 36.19
N LEU A 93 -4.47 9.42 34.99
CA LEU A 93 -3.79 8.87 33.81
C LEU A 93 -2.27 8.77 34.04
N LYS A 94 -1.69 9.77 34.70
CA LYS A 94 -0.24 9.87 34.98
C LYS A 94 0.27 8.80 35.95
N LYS A 95 -0.63 8.12 36.68
CA LYS A 95 -0.31 7.06 37.66
C LYS A 95 -0.42 5.65 37.09
N LEU A 96 -0.98 5.49 35.89
CA LEU A 96 -1.24 4.18 35.30
C LEU A 96 0.03 3.61 34.67
N LYS A 97 0.19 2.28 34.79
CA LYS A 97 1.08 1.53 33.91
C LYS A 97 0.36 1.27 32.59
N ILE A 98 0.76 1.98 31.53
CA ILE A 98 0.02 2.03 30.26
C ILE A 98 0.81 1.40 29.11
N GLY A 99 0.16 0.53 28.35
CA GLY A 99 0.66 0.09 27.04
C GLY A 99 0.19 1.03 25.94
N VAL A 100 1.09 1.44 25.05
CA VAL A 100 0.73 2.34 23.93
C VAL A 100 1.31 1.85 22.62
N PHE A 101 0.62 2.14 21.53
CA PHE A 101 1.11 1.80 20.20
C PHE A 101 1.99 2.92 19.63
N GLN A 102 3.17 2.59 19.10
CA GLN A 102 4.17 3.59 18.73
C GLN A 102 3.66 4.62 17.70
N SER A 103 2.89 4.17 16.69
CA SER A 103 2.38 5.03 15.62
C SER A 103 0.94 5.52 15.84
N SER A 104 0.41 5.42 17.06
CA SER A 104 -0.93 5.92 17.38
C SER A 104 -0.94 7.43 17.64
N PRO A 105 -1.88 8.20 17.05
CA PRO A 105 -2.16 9.58 17.45
C PRO A 105 -2.55 9.72 18.93
N ALA A 106 -3.30 8.76 19.48
CA ALA A 106 -3.67 8.78 20.89
C ALA A 106 -2.46 8.63 21.81
N ARG A 107 -1.41 7.90 21.39
CA ARG A 107 -0.13 7.89 22.11
C ARG A 107 0.48 9.30 22.16
N GLN A 108 0.49 10.00 21.02
CA GLN A 108 1.07 11.33 20.95
C GLN A 108 0.31 12.30 21.86
N ALA A 109 -1.02 12.31 21.79
CA ALA A 109 -1.87 13.09 22.68
C ALA A 109 -1.60 12.78 24.17
N LEU A 110 -1.57 11.50 24.57
CA LEU A 110 -1.24 11.11 25.94
C LEU A 110 0.15 11.61 26.37
N PHE A 111 1.14 11.51 25.49
CA PHE A 111 2.50 11.97 25.75
C PHE A 111 2.58 13.50 25.93
N ASP A 112 1.92 14.25 25.06
CA ASP A 112 1.91 15.72 25.09
C ASP A 112 1.23 16.26 26.37
N HIS A 113 0.28 15.52 26.92
CA HIS A 113 -0.35 15.78 28.22
C HIS A 113 0.39 15.13 29.42
N GLY A 114 1.65 14.73 29.23
CA GLY A 114 2.54 14.30 30.31
C GLY A 114 2.29 12.88 30.83
N VAL A 115 1.59 12.02 30.07
CA VAL A 115 1.45 10.59 30.37
C VAL A 115 2.69 9.86 29.83
N SER A 116 3.83 10.02 30.51
CA SER A 116 5.14 9.49 30.09
C SER A 116 5.81 8.56 31.12
N GLY A 117 5.05 8.05 32.09
CA GLY A 117 5.52 7.19 33.19
C GLY A 117 5.93 5.77 32.78
N ASP A 118 5.39 4.72 33.43
CA ASP A 118 5.64 3.30 33.05
C ASP A 118 4.87 2.95 31.77
N VAL A 119 5.42 3.41 30.65
CA VAL A 119 4.86 3.29 29.30
C VAL A 119 5.54 2.17 28.53
N GLN A 120 4.75 1.24 28.01
CA GLN A 120 5.28 0.12 27.23
C GLN A 120 4.93 0.27 25.76
N TYR A 121 5.97 0.35 24.94
CA TYR A 121 5.86 0.47 23.50
C TYR A 121 5.81 -0.91 22.86
N LEU A 122 4.93 -1.05 21.88
CA LEU A 122 4.83 -2.26 21.10
C LEU A 122 4.93 -1.91 19.61
N PHE A 123 5.93 -2.49 18.95
CA PHE A 123 6.25 -2.26 17.53
C PHE A 123 5.60 -3.34 16.68
N TYR A 124 4.86 -2.95 15.64
CA TYR A 124 4.07 -3.90 14.87
C TYR A 124 4.71 -4.24 13.53
N ASP A 125 5.30 -5.44 13.46
CA ASP A 125 5.37 -6.21 12.22
C ASP A 125 4.75 -7.59 12.45
N SER A 126 3.51 -7.76 12.00
CA SER A 126 2.76 -9.02 12.13
C SER A 126 3.38 -10.22 11.41
N ALA A 127 4.34 -10.00 10.52
CA ALA A 127 5.02 -11.05 9.79
C ALA A 127 6.14 -11.69 10.61
N THR A 128 6.92 -10.88 11.30
CA THR A 128 8.13 -11.31 12.03
C THR A 128 7.92 -11.39 13.53
N SER A 129 6.93 -10.65 14.04
CA SER A 129 6.69 -10.48 15.46
C SER A 129 5.20 -10.61 15.81
N PRO A 130 4.59 -11.80 15.66
CA PRO A 130 3.18 -12.01 16.00
C PRO A 130 2.87 -11.78 17.49
N GLN A 131 3.88 -11.89 18.36
CA GLN A 131 3.78 -11.54 19.78
C GLN A 131 3.60 -10.03 20.03
N ASP A 132 3.89 -9.20 19.01
CA ASP A 132 3.72 -7.75 19.03
C ASP A 132 2.46 -7.33 18.24
N HIS A 133 1.42 -8.16 18.28
CA HIS A 133 0.10 -7.79 17.75
C HIS A 133 -0.59 -6.78 18.68
N PRO A 134 -1.31 -5.74 18.19
CA PRO A 134 -1.95 -4.74 19.06
C PRO A 134 -2.88 -5.31 20.13
N GLY A 135 -3.57 -6.42 19.83
CA GLY A 135 -4.39 -7.16 20.81
C GLY A 135 -3.62 -7.70 22.02
N LYS A 136 -2.29 -7.82 21.93
CA LYS A 136 -1.43 -8.30 23.01
C LYS A 136 -1.38 -7.31 24.17
N LEU A 137 -1.48 -5.99 23.92
CA LEU A 137 -1.58 -5.03 25.02
C LEU A 137 -2.85 -5.25 25.86
N ALA A 138 -3.99 -5.53 25.21
CA ALA A 138 -5.22 -5.86 25.91
C ALA A 138 -5.12 -7.18 26.70
N GLU A 139 -4.46 -8.21 26.15
CA GLU A 139 -4.18 -9.46 26.87
C GLU A 139 -3.28 -9.21 28.11
N ARG A 140 -2.33 -8.29 28.03
CA ARG A 140 -1.45 -7.92 29.15
C ARG A 140 -2.20 -7.16 30.24
N VAL A 141 -3.18 -6.33 29.86
CA VAL A 141 -4.13 -5.72 30.80
C VAL A 141 -4.97 -6.80 31.49
N ALA A 142 -5.49 -7.78 30.74
CA ALA A 142 -6.21 -8.92 31.32
C ALA A 142 -5.35 -9.74 32.29
N GLY A 143 -4.05 -9.90 31.98
CA GLY A 143 -3.07 -10.56 32.83
C GLY A 143 -2.57 -9.73 34.01
N GLY A 144 -3.06 -8.50 34.22
CA GLY A 144 -2.65 -7.62 35.31
C GLY A 144 -1.24 -7.05 35.18
N GLN A 145 -0.62 -7.16 34.01
CA GLN A 145 0.72 -6.62 33.74
C GLN A 145 0.71 -5.12 33.42
N LEU A 146 -0.44 -4.60 32.98
CA LEU A 146 -0.70 -3.20 32.67
C LEU A 146 -2.02 -2.81 33.34
N ASP A 147 -2.14 -1.56 33.79
CA ASP A 147 -3.40 -1.01 34.28
C ASP A 147 -4.34 -0.67 33.13
N ALA A 148 -3.77 -0.15 32.04
CA ALA A 148 -4.49 0.23 30.84
C ALA A 148 -3.65 0.00 29.57
N ALA A 149 -4.32 -0.09 28.42
CA ALA A 149 -3.69 -0.15 27.12
C ALA A 149 -4.45 0.71 26.10
N GLU A 150 -3.74 1.61 25.43
CA GLU A 150 -4.24 2.32 24.27
C GLU A 150 -4.32 1.38 23.06
N SER A 151 -5.44 1.46 22.33
CA SER A 151 -5.61 0.70 21.10
C SER A 151 -6.72 1.30 20.22
N TRP A 152 -6.77 0.86 18.96
CA TRP A 152 -7.82 1.19 18.02
C TRP A 152 -9.12 0.51 18.44
N GLY A 153 -10.23 1.25 18.46
CA GLY A 153 -11.55 0.79 18.87
C GLY A 153 -11.92 -0.61 18.37
N PRO A 154 -11.87 -0.90 17.06
CA PRO A 154 -12.27 -2.22 16.55
C PRO A 154 -11.46 -3.39 17.09
N VAL A 155 -10.16 -3.17 17.37
CA VAL A 155 -9.31 -4.20 18.00
C VAL A 155 -9.61 -4.26 19.50
N ALA A 156 -9.63 -3.11 20.15
CA ALA A 156 -9.78 -2.98 21.59
C ALA A 156 -11.09 -3.58 22.11
N GLY A 157 -12.22 -3.25 21.47
CA GLY A 157 -13.54 -3.69 21.88
C GLY A 157 -13.68 -5.21 21.89
N TYR A 158 -13.19 -5.87 20.84
CA TYR A 158 -13.20 -7.34 20.75
C TYR A 158 -12.42 -8.01 21.89
N TYR A 159 -11.20 -7.54 22.16
CA TYR A 159 -10.37 -8.13 23.22
C TYR A 159 -10.91 -7.78 24.61
N ALA A 160 -11.44 -6.57 24.80
CA ALA A 160 -12.02 -6.15 26.06
C ALA A 160 -13.26 -6.97 26.42
N ALA A 161 -14.16 -7.20 25.48
CA ALA A 161 -15.35 -8.04 25.68
C ALA A 161 -14.99 -9.48 26.07
N ARG A 162 -13.99 -10.07 25.40
CA ARG A 162 -13.52 -11.43 25.71
C ARG A 162 -12.80 -11.53 27.06
N GLY A 163 -12.11 -10.47 27.46
CA GLY A 163 -11.35 -10.42 28.72
C GLY A 163 -12.15 -9.90 29.92
N GLY A 164 -13.39 -9.45 29.73
CA GLY A 164 -14.17 -8.78 30.78
C GLY A 164 -13.51 -7.48 31.27
N LEU A 165 -12.88 -6.74 30.36
CA LEU A 165 -12.12 -5.52 30.62
C LEU A 165 -12.99 -4.27 30.45
N GLY A 166 -12.55 -3.16 31.06
CA GLY A 166 -13.16 -1.85 30.82
C GLY A 166 -12.71 -1.26 29.48
N VAL A 167 -13.55 -0.41 28.89
CA VAL A 167 -13.22 0.37 27.68
C VAL A 167 -13.57 1.82 27.96
N VAL A 168 -12.58 2.70 27.83
CA VAL A 168 -12.73 4.15 27.94
C VAL A 168 -12.50 4.75 26.55
N PRO A 169 -13.57 5.19 25.85
CA PRO A 169 -13.45 5.96 24.62
C PRO A 169 -12.61 7.22 24.88
N LEU A 170 -11.61 7.49 24.04
CA LEU A 170 -10.81 8.71 24.19
C LEU A 170 -11.44 9.90 23.49
N ASN A 171 -12.27 9.68 22.46
CA ASN A 171 -12.98 10.75 21.77
C ASN A 171 -14.07 11.46 22.59
N VAL A 172 -14.35 11.02 23.82
CA VAL A 172 -15.28 11.76 24.70
C VAL A 172 -14.55 12.80 25.55
N ILE A 173 -13.22 12.86 25.47
CA ILE A 173 -12.36 13.85 26.12
C ILE A 173 -12.16 15.00 25.12
N ASP A 174 -12.59 16.22 25.47
CA ASP A 174 -12.65 17.35 24.52
C ASP A 174 -11.27 17.96 24.16
N ASP A 175 -10.20 17.50 24.80
CA ASP A 175 -8.85 18.05 24.62
C ASP A 175 -8.29 17.77 23.21
N GLU A 176 -8.63 16.63 22.62
CA GLU A 176 -8.06 16.16 21.36
C GLU A 176 -9.08 15.36 20.55
N VAL A 177 -9.03 15.50 19.22
CA VAL A 177 -9.90 14.75 18.32
C VAL A 177 -9.33 13.35 18.09
N LEU A 178 -9.81 12.39 18.89
CA LEU A 178 -9.34 11.00 18.87
C LEU A 178 -10.35 10.00 18.28
N GLU A 179 -11.10 10.44 17.28
CA GLU A 179 -11.99 9.61 16.46
C GLU A 179 -11.63 9.65 14.97
N TYR A 180 -12.03 8.63 14.22
CA TYR A 180 -11.67 8.46 12.81
C TYR A 180 -12.76 7.71 12.04
N SER A 181 -12.94 8.09 10.79
CA SER A 181 -13.89 7.49 9.86
C SER A 181 -13.21 6.43 9.00
N MET A 182 -13.79 5.23 8.95
CA MET A 182 -13.30 4.10 8.17
C MET A 182 -14.15 3.90 6.93
N ALA A 183 -13.51 3.81 5.78
CA ALA A 183 -14.11 3.53 4.48
C ALA A 183 -13.42 2.35 3.81
N TRP A 184 -13.96 1.93 2.68
CA TRP A 184 -13.25 1.09 1.73
C TRP A 184 -12.70 1.98 0.62
N ALA A 185 -11.66 1.56 -0.08
CA ALA A 185 -11.10 2.30 -1.20
C ALA A 185 -10.98 1.41 -2.43
N VAL A 186 -11.25 1.99 -3.58
CA VAL A 186 -11.04 1.38 -4.90
C VAL A 186 -10.04 2.20 -5.71
N SER A 187 -9.71 1.76 -6.93
CA SER A 187 -8.88 2.57 -7.83
C SER A 187 -9.57 3.89 -8.16
N ARG A 188 -8.80 4.98 -8.25
CA ARG A 188 -9.29 6.27 -8.77
C ARG A 188 -9.87 6.15 -10.18
N LYS A 189 -9.50 5.11 -10.93
CA LYS A 189 -10.03 4.79 -12.26
C LYS A 189 -11.36 4.01 -12.23
N ASN A 190 -11.86 3.58 -11.07
CA ASN A 190 -13.00 2.66 -10.94
C ASN A 190 -14.12 3.22 -10.04
N ALA A 191 -14.66 4.38 -10.44
CA ALA A 191 -15.79 5.01 -9.74
C ALA A 191 -17.05 4.14 -9.74
N ASP A 192 -17.29 3.37 -10.80
CA ASP A 192 -18.45 2.46 -10.91
C ASP A 192 -18.45 1.40 -9.81
N LEU A 193 -17.28 0.82 -9.49
CA LEU A 193 -17.16 -0.14 -8.39
C LEU A 193 -17.40 0.54 -7.03
N ARG A 194 -16.86 1.75 -6.81
CA ARG A 194 -17.15 2.52 -5.59
C ARG A 194 -18.65 2.74 -5.43
N ASP A 195 -19.33 3.19 -6.48
CA ASP A 195 -20.75 3.53 -6.42
C ASP A 195 -21.61 2.28 -6.21
N ALA A 196 -21.24 1.17 -6.85
CA ALA A 196 -21.87 -0.12 -6.60
C ALA A 196 -21.67 -0.61 -5.16
N LEU A 197 -20.47 -0.42 -4.59
CA LEU A 197 -20.17 -0.71 -3.19
C LEU A 197 -20.99 0.17 -2.25
N ASN A 198 -21.03 1.48 -2.47
CA ASN A 198 -21.85 2.42 -1.69
C ASN A 198 -23.32 1.99 -1.67
N ALA A 199 -23.88 1.67 -2.85
CA ALA A 199 -25.25 1.23 -2.95
C ALA A 199 -25.50 -0.11 -2.24
N ALA A 200 -24.56 -1.06 -2.33
CA ALA A 200 -24.65 -2.35 -1.64
C ALA A 200 -24.51 -2.21 -0.12
N MET A 201 -23.62 -1.33 0.34
CA MET A 201 -23.44 -0.99 1.76
C MET A 201 -24.69 -0.36 2.33
N GLN A 202 -25.27 0.64 1.66
CA GLN A 202 -26.51 1.28 2.09
C GLN A 202 -27.66 0.28 2.21
N ARG A 203 -27.87 -0.58 1.21
CA ARG A 203 -28.92 -1.63 1.27
C ARG A 203 -28.72 -2.64 2.40
N ASN A 204 -27.49 -2.83 2.87
CA ASN A 204 -27.15 -3.82 3.90
C ASN A 204 -26.66 -3.19 5.21
N ALA A 205 -26.90 -1.89 5.43
CA ALA A 205 -26.42 -1.15 6.59
C ALA A 205 -26.77 -1.82 7.93
N GLY A 206 -27.99 -2.36 8.06
CA GLY A 206 -28.42 -3.08 9.25
C GLY A 206 -27.59 -4.36 9.54
N LYS A 207 -27.27 -5.15 8.51
CA LYS A 207 -26.43 -6.36 8.66
C LYS A 207 -24.99 -5.99 9.02
N ILE A 208 -24.44 -4.99 8.33
CA ILE A 208 -23.10 -4.47 8.59
C ILE A 208 -23.00 -3.96 10.03
N GLY A 209 -24.00 -3.18 10.47
CA GLY A 209 -24.07 -2.65 11.83
C GLY A 209 -24.23 -3.73 12.90
N ALA A 210 -24.93 -4.84 12.61
CA ALA A 210 -25.01 -5.99 13.50
C ALA A 210 -23.65 -6.68 13.66
N ILE A 211 -22.92 -6.87 12.54
CA ILE A 211 -21.56 -7.44 12.57
C ILE A 211 -20.62 -6.55 13.39
N LEU A 212 -20.60 -5.23 13.15
CA LEU A 212 -19.72 -4.32 13.91
C LEU A 212 -20.01 -4.37 15.43
N ARG A 213 -21.29 -4.46 15.81
CA ARG A 213 -21.71 -4.58 17.22
C ARG A 213 -21.38 -5.95 17.83
N GLU A 214 -21.51 -7.04 17.07
CA GLU A 214 -21.08 -8.39 17.49
C GLU A 214 -19.60 -8.43 17.86
N TYR A 215 -18.77 -7.65 17.16
CA TYR A 215 -17.33 -7.53 17.42
C TYR A 215 -16.97 -6.42 18.42
N HIS A 216 -17.99 -5.81 19.04
CA HIS A 216 -17.84 -4.76 20.03
C HIS A 216 -17.05 -3.54 19.53
N VAL A 217 -17.16 -3.22 18.24
CA VAL A 217 -16.54 -2.00 17.70
C VAL A 217 -17.15 -0.78 18.41
N PRO A 218 -16.36 0.11 19.04
CA PRO A 218 -16.85 1.36 19.59
C PRO A 218 -17.27 2.28 18.45
N LEU A 219 -18.58 2.41 18.22
CA LEU A 219 -19.13 3.19 17.12
C LEU A 219 -19.44 4.61 17.58
N VAL A 220 -18.83 5.58 16.90
CA VAL A 220 -19.05 7.00 17.10
C VAL A 220 -20.19 7.49 16.21
N ALA A 221 -21.02 8.39 16.73
CA ALA A 221 -22.11 9.01 15.99
C ALA A 221 -21.56 9.67 14.72
N CYS A 222 -22.18 9.38 13.58
CA CYS A 222 -21.72 9.81 12.27
C CYS A 222 -22.91 9.83 11.32
N ALA A 223 -23.46 11.03 11.07
CA ALA A 223 -24.62 11.20 10.20
C ALA A 223 -24.34 10.77 8.76
N ASP A 224 -23.09 10.93 8.31
CA ASP A 224 -22.67 10.62 6.94
C ASP A 224 -22.14 9.19 6.78
N CYS A 225 -22.16 8.37 7.83
CA CYS A 225 -21.70 6.99 7.78
C CYS A 225 -22.82 6.01 7.40
N ILE A 226 -22.47 4.91 6.73
CA ILE A 226 -23.39 3.78 6.47
C ILE A 226 -23.95 3.23 7.79
N VAL A 227 -23.10 3.06 8.80
CA VAL A 227 -23.47 2.60 10.13
C VAL A 227 -23.25 3.73 11.13
N ASN A 228 -24.36 4.21 11.70
CA ASN A 228 -24.32 5.19 12.78
C ASN A 228 -23.97 4.53 14.14
N GLY A 229 -23.21 5.26 14.95
CA GLY A 229 -22.82 4.89 16.30
C GLY A 229 -23.56 5.66 17.39
N ASP A 230 -23.27 5.28 18.63
CA ASP A 230 -23.94 5.81 19.83
C ASP A 230 -23.00 6.65 20.70
N LEU A 231 -21.67 6.56 20.49
CA LEU A 231 -20.71 7.40 21.18
C LEU A 231 -20.80 8.84 20.66
N ARG A 232 -20.67 9.82 21.57
CA ARG A 232 -20.60 11.24 21.20
C ARG A 232 -19.51 11.46 20.15
N SER A 233 -19.83 12.27 19.16
CA SER A 233 -18.88 12.73 18.15
C SER A 233 -18.58 14.21 18.35
N HIS A 234 -17.39 14.63 17.89
CA HIS A 234 -17.04 16.03 17.74
C HIS A 234 -17.72 16.73 16.54
N GLY A 235 -18.54 16.01 15.78
CA GLY A 235 -19.37 16.55 14.69
C GLY A 235 -18.92 16.12 13.29
N SER A 236 -19.51 16.73 12.26
CA SER A 236 -19.02 16.58 10.89
C SER A 236 -17.63 17.19 10.80
N TYR A 237 -16.63 16.37 10.47
CA TYR A 237 -15.40 16.91 9.95
C TYR A 237 -15.74 17.46 8.59
N ASP A 238 -15.65 18.78 8.43
CA ASP A 238 -15.22 19.28 7.13
C ASP A 238 -13.86 18.60 6.94
N THR A 239 -13.85 17.52 6.16
CA THR A 239 -12.65 17.21 5.40
C THR A 239 -12.41 18.53 4.70
N PRO A 240 -11.29 19.24 4.96
CA PRO A 240 -10.97 20.38 4.12
C PRO A 240 -11.23 19.88 2.72
N ALA A 241 -12.09 20.57 1.97
CA ALA A 241 -12.27 20.21 0.57
C ALA A 241 -10.86 20.01 0.00
N ASP A 242 -10.72 19.14 -0.99
CA ASP A 242 -9.58 19.21 -1.90
C ASP A 242 -9.61 20.60 -2.56
N ASP A 243 -9.30 21.63 -1.79
CA ASP A 243 -8.70 22.83 -2.22
C ASP A 243 -7.29 22.36 -2.58
N VAL A 244 -7.22 21.82 -3.78
CA VAL A 244 -6.22 22.25 -4.75
C VAL A 244 -6.41 23.76 -5.02
N THR A 245 -6.59 24.57 -3.97
CA THR A 245 -6.25 25.97 -4.00
C THR A 245 -4.86 26.02 -3.42
N THR A 246 -3.92 26.43 -4.27
CA THR A 246 -2.67 27.02 -3.84
C THR A 246 -2.92 27.83 -2.56
N PRO A 247 -2.26 27.53 -1.43
CA PRO A 247 -2.50 28.24 -0.18
C PRO A 247 -2.43 29.74 -0.43
N SER A 248 -3.32 30.50 0.22
CA SER A 248 -3.34 31.95 0.04
C SER A 248 -1.93 32.51 0.33
N PRO A 249 -1.49 33.59 -0.35
CA PRO A 249 -0.16 34.16 -0.13
C PRO A 249 0.13 34.46 1.35
N GLN A 250 -0.91 34.75 2.12
CA GLN A 250 -0.84 35.07 3.54
C GLN A 250 -0.62 33.81 4.41
N ALA A 251 -1.37 32.73 4.17
CA ALA A 251 -1.18 31.45 4.87
C ALA A 251 0.18 30.81 4.54
N SER A 252 0.64 30.92 3.29
CA SER A 252 1.99 30.52 2.89
C SER A 252 3.08 31.34 3.61
N SER A 253 2.83 32.64 3.81
CA SER A 253 3.78 33.53 4.49
C SER A 253 3.91 33.20 5.98
N GLU A 254 2.81 32.96 6.68
CA GLU A 254 2.82 32.57 8.09
C GLU A 254 3.46 31.20 8.32
N MET A 255 3.11 30.22 7.49
CA MET A 255 3.72 28.88 7.52
C MET A 255 5.24 28.94 7.31
N LEU A 256 5.70 29.71 6.31
CA LEU A 256 7.12 29.88 6.06
C LEU A 256 7.82 30.66 7.19
N ALA A 257 7.16 31.62 7.84
CA ALA A 257 7.71 32.32 9.00
C ALA A 257 7.91 31.36 10.19
N GLN A 258 6.96 30.46 10.45
CA GLN A 258 7.13 29.43 11.48
C GLN A 258 8.25 28.44 11.14
N LEU A 259 8.32 28.01 9.87
CA LEU A 259 9.41 27.14 9.41
C LEU A 259 10.78 27.81 9.58
N GLN A 260 10.89 29.09 9.23
CA GLN A 260 12.10 29.90 9.43
C GLN A 260 12.52 29.93 10.90
N LEU A 261 11.58 30.14 11.82
CA LEU A 261 11.86 30.12 13.25
C LEU A 261 12.35 28.75 13.72
N ARG A 262 11.76 27.64 13.24
CA ARG A 262 12.23 26.29 13.57
C ARG A 262 13.65 26.03 13.09
N ILE A 263 13.97 26.40 11.84
CA ILE A 263 15.32 26.26 11.29
C ILE A 263 16.31 27.13 12.08
N ALA A 264 15.96 28.38 12.41
CA ALA A 264 16.78 29.24 13.26
C ALA A 264 16.97 28.67 14.68
N GLY A 265 15.98 27.94 15.19
CA GLY A 265 16.04 27.19 16.45
C GLY A 265 16.83 25.88 16.39
N GLY A 266 17.43 25.53 15.25
CA GLY A 266 18.30 24.37 15.09
C GLY A 266 17.65 23.11 14.50
N ALA A 267 16.42 23.19 13.98
CA ALA A 267 15.81 22.07 13.28
C ALA A 267 16.61 21.67 12.02
N ASP A 268 16.74 20.37 11.74
CA ASP A 268 17.46 19.88 10.55
C ASP A 268 16.63 20.17 9.27
N PRO A 269 17.13 21.01 8.35
CA PRO A 269 16.41 21.34 7.12
C PRO A 269 16.13 20.12 6.23
N ASN A 270 16.94 19.05 6.33
CA ASN A 270 16.72 17.82 5.56
C ASN A 270 15.58 16.97 6.12
N GLN A 271 15.41 16.98 7.45
CA GLN A 271 14.28 16.32 8.09
C GLN A 271 12.99 17.09 7.82
N GLU A 272 13.02 18.43 7.87
CA GLU A 272 11.89 19.27 7.46
C GLU A 272 11.54 19.06 5.98
N LEU A 273 12.53 18.84 5.11
CA LEU A 273 12.31 18.52 3.69
C LEU A 273 11.59 17.17 3.56
N ALA A 274 12.04 16.14 4.28
CA ALA A 274 11.37 14.85 4.28
C ALA A 274 9.91 14.96 4.74
N HIS A 275 9.62 15.75 5.79
CA HIS A 275 8.25 15.98 6.24
C HIS A 275 7.41 16.74 5.20
N ALA A 276 7.99 17.76 4.55
CA ALA A 276 7.31 18.50 3.49
C ALA A 276 6.98 17.61 2.27
N LEU A 277 7.87 16.67 1.93
CA LEU A 277 7.65 15.67 0.87
C LEU A 277 6.56 14.66 1.23
N ASP A 278 6.43 14.27 2.50
CA ASP A 278 5.32 13.42 2.96
C ASP A 278 3.98 14.17 2.98
N ALA A 279 4.01 15.48 3.24
CA ALA A 279 2.83 16.34 3.23
C ALA A 279 2.41 16.83 1.84
N GLY A 280 3.21 16.58 0.78
CA GLY A 280 2.91 17.10 -0.55
C GLY A 280 3.13 18.62 -0.71
N ASP A 281 3.82 19.27 0.22
CA ASP A 281 3.91 20.73 0.32
C ASP A 281 5.05 21.30 -0.55
N GLY A 282 4.73 21.66 -1.80
CA GLY A 282 5.68 22.26 -2.74
C GLY A 282 6.24 23.61 -2.30
N VAL A 283 5.49 24.40 -1.54
CA VAL A 283 5.96 25.71 -1.06
C VAL A 283 7.10 25.53 -0.06
N ARG A 284 6.92 24.62 0.92
CA ARG A 284 7.97 24.27 1.88
C ARG A 284 9.14 23.57 1.22
N VAL A 285 8.88 22.62 0.32
CA VAL A 285 9.95 21.92 -0.44
C VAL A 285 10.83 22.93 -1.17
N ALA A 286 10.23 23.81 -1.98
CA ALA A 286 10.96 24.82 -2.73
C ALA A 286 11.72 25.81 -1.81
N TRP A 287 11.14 26.19 -0.67
CA TRP A 287 11.82 27.05 0.29
C TRP A 287 13.02 26.34 0.94
N LEU A 288 12.84 25.11 1.44
CA LEU A 288 13.88 24.34 2.11
C LEU A 288 15.07 24.05 1.21
N LEU A 289 14.81 23.68 -0.05
CA LEU A 289 15.86 23.44 -1.05
C LEU A 289 16.70 24.70 -1.34
N ARG A 290 16.10 25.89 -1.26
CA ARG A 290 16.83 27.17 -1.37
C ARG A 290 17.58 27.58 -0.09
N HIS A 291 17.24 26.98 1.06
CA HIS A 291 17.74 27.38 2.39
C HIS A 291 18.51 26.25 3.09
N GLY A 292 19.22 25.42 2.31
CA GLY A 292 20.22 24.50 2.84
C GLY A 292 19.76 23.05 3.04
N ALA A 293 18.52 22.71 2.71
CA ALA A 293 18.13 21.31 2.57
C ALA A 293 18.78 20.72 1.31
N SER A 294 19.38 19.54 1.44
CA SER A 294 19.96 18.80 0.33
C SER A 294 18.87 18.01 -0.39
N ALA A 295 18.84 18.13 -1.72
CA ALA A 295 17.94 17.35 -2.57
C ALA A 295 18.31 15.85 -2.64
N ASP A 296 19.45 15.45 -2.07
CA ASP A 296 20.00 14.10 -2.13
C ASP A 296 20.19 13.44 -0.76
N ARG A 297 20.11 14.21 0.34
CA ARG A 297 20.34 13.65 1.68
C ARG A 297 19.17 12.73 2.06
N PRO A 298 19.41 11.44 2.32
CA PRO A 298 18.35 10.54 2.68
C PRO A 298 17.67 10.92 3.99
N ASN A 299 16.39 10.60 4.12
CA ASN A 299 15.63 10.74 5.36
C ASN A 299 16.11 9.72 6.41
N LEU A 300 15.46 9.71 7.59
CA LEU A 300 15.82 8.79 8.69
C LEU A 300 15.67 7.30 8.36
N LEU A 301 14.94 6.97 7.28
CA LEU A 301 14.79 5.60 6.78
C LEU A 301 15.86 5.24 5.72
N GLY A 302 16.77 6.17 5.41
CA GLY A 302 17.75 6.01 4.34
C GLY A 302 17.15 6.11 2.94
N GLU A 303 15.94 6.66 2.78
CA GLU A 303 15.31 6.88 1.48
C GLU A 303 15.70 8.28 0.93
N PRO A 304 16.27 8.38 -0.29
CA PRO A 304 16.56 9.66 -0.91
C PRO A 304 15.28 10.47 -1.22
N PRO A 305 15.33 11.81 -1.22
CA PRO A 305 14.16 12.67 -1.46
C PRO A 305 13.40 12.37 -2.77
N LEU A 306 14.12 12.08 -3.86
CA LEU A 306 13.50 11.69 -5.14
C LEU A 306 12.69 10.40 -5.01
N HIS A 307 13.21 9.38 -4.31
CA HIS A 307 12.51 8.12 -4.10
C HIS A 307 11.26 8.32 -3.24
N GLN A 308 11.34 9.20 -2.24
CA GLN A 308 10.20 9.55 -1.40
C GLN A 308 9.09 10.25 -2.21
N ALA A 309 9.43 11.26 -3.00
CA ALA A 309 8.47 11.96 -3.87
C ALA A 309 7.77 11.01 -4.86
N ILE A 310 8.52 10.06 -5.44
CA ILE A 310 7.99 9.05 -6.36
C ILE A 310 7.12 8.03 -5.60
N ARG A 311 7.55 7.58 -4.42
CA ARG A 311 6.75 6.70 -3.55
C ARG A 311 5.40 7.35 -3.21
N ASN A 312 5.41 8.66 -2.98
CA ASN A 312 4.23 9.45 -2.67
C ASN A 312 3.41 9.82 -3.91
N GLN A 313 3.81 9.41 -5.12
CA GLN A 313 3.13 9.73 -6.38
C GLN A 313 2.92 11.25 -6.55
N ALA A 314 3.95 12.04 -6.25
CA ALA A 314 3.95 13.49 -6.37
C ALA A 314 4.89 14.00 -7.50
N PRO A 315 4.54 13.79 -8.79
CA PRO A 315 5.34 14.26 -9.92
C PRO A 315 5.73 15.74 -9.90
N PRO A 316 4.89 16.68 -9.41
CA PRO A 316 5.32 18.08 -9.25
C PRO A 316 6.56 18.22 -8.36
N LEU A 317 6.59 17.52 -7.22
CA LEU A 317 7.72 17.55 -6.28
C LEU A 317 8.95 16.84 -6.84
N VAL A 318 8.76 15.79 -7.65
CA VAL A 318 9.86 15.20 -8.43
C VAL A 318 10.47 16.25 -9.36
N GLY A 319 9.63 17.03 -10.04
CA GLY A 319 10.07 18.14 -10.88
C GLY A 319 10.87 19.20 -10.11
N GLU A 320 10.39 19.60 -8.93
CA GLU A 320 11.08 20.57 -8.06
C GLU A 320 12.43 20.05 -7.57
N LEU A 321 12.50 18.80 -7.09
CA LEU A 321 13.74 18.16 -6.66
C LEU A 321 14.76 18.09 -7.80
N LEU A 322 14.33 17.67 -9.00
CA LEU A 322 15.18 17.64 -10.19
C LEU A 322 15.63 19.04 -10.64
N ALA A 323 14.79 20.06 -10.45
CA ALA A 323 15.15 21.45 -10.72
C ALA A 323 16.18 21.98 -9.69
N ALA A 324 16.10 21.53 -8.44
CA ALA A 324 17.06 21.80 -7.38
C ALA A 324 18.36 20.98 -7.47
N GLY A 325 18.51 20.16 -8.51
CA GLY A 325 19.75 19.42 -8.78
C GLY A 325 19.83 18.04 -8.12
N ALA A 326 18.71 17.47 -7.67
CA ALA A 326 18.69 16.10 -7.15
C ALA A 326 19.30 15.11 -8.16
N ASN A 327 20.10 14.19 -7.65
CA ASN A 327 20.76 13.16 -8.43
C ASN A 327 19.71 12.15 -8.96
N VAL A 328 19.47 12.25 -10.28
CA VAL A 328 18.58 11.35 -11.03
C VAL A 328 18.98 9.87 -10.93
N GLU A 329 20.24 9.58 -10.56
CA GLU A 329 20.81 8.25 -10.37
C GLU A 329 21.02 7.89 -8.88
N SER A 330 20.40 8.62 -7.96
CA SER A 330 20.43 8.30 -6.52
C SER A 330 20.00 6.85 -6.27
N ARG A 331 20.49 6.24 -5.19
CA ARG A 331 20.20 4.85 -4.87
C ARG A 331 19.70 4.71 -3.45
N ASP A 332 18.61 3.97 -3.28
CA ASP A 332 18.14 3.57 -1.95
C ASP A 332 18.92 2.37 -1.40
N GLY A 333 18.53 1.88 -0.21
CA GLY A 333 19.17 0.73 0.45
C GLY A 333 19.19 -0.55 -0.39
N SER A 334 18.25 -0.73 -1.31
CA SER A 334 18.16 -1.87 -2.24
C SER A 334 18.91 -1.63 -3.55
N GLY A 335 19.54 -0.46 -3.69
CA GLY A 335 20.22 -0.04 -4.90
C GLY A 335 19.26 0.37 -6.02
N TRP A 336 17.98 0.63 -5.74
CA TRP A 336 17.03 1.05 -6.77
C TRP A 336 17.27 2.50 -7.15
N THR A 337 17.15 2.82 -8.45
CA THR A 337 17.16 4.21 -8.94
C THR A 337 15.76 4.82 -8.86
N PRO A 338 15.61 6.17 -8.94
CA PRO A 338 14.32 6.81 -9.06
C PRO A 338 13.48 6.25 -10.21
N LEU A 339 14.12 5.94 -11.36
CA LEU A 339 13.42 5.37 -12.52
C LEU A 339 12.86 3.97 -12.24
N MET A 340 13.59 3.14 -11.47
CA MET A 340 13.08 1.85 -11.00
C MET A 340 11.89 2.01 -10.06
N LYS A 341 11.96 2.96 -9.13
CA LYS A 341 10.86 3.26 -8.21
C LYS A 341 9.61 3.73 -8.97
N ALA A 342 9.78 4.60 -9.96
CA ALA A 342 8.69 5.10 -10.80
C ALA A 342 8.07 3.98 -11.65
N ALA A 343 8.90 3.12 -12.25
CA ALA A 343 8.45 1.94 -12.98
C ALA A 343 7.69 0.95 -12.09
N TRP A 344 8.16 0.70 -10.87
CA TRP A 344 7.47 -0.15 -9.90
C TRP A 344 6.13 0.44 -9.42
N GLY A 345 6.07 1.77 -9.29
CA GLY A 345 4.87 2.50 -8.87
C GLY A 345 3.87 2.82 -9.98
N ASN A 346 4.13 2.42 -11.23
CA ASN A 346 3.36 2.82 -12.42
C ASN A 346 3.24 4.35 -12.61
N ASP A 347 4.28 5.10 -12.23
CA ASP A 347 4.29 6.56 -12.28
C ASP A 347 4.82 7.07 -13.64
N ALA A 348 3.91 7.19 -14.61
CA ALA A 348 4.24 7.63 -15.96
C ALA A 348 4.78 9.08 -16.00
N GLN A 349 4.28 9.96 -15.12
CA GLN A 349 4.69 11.36 -15.11
C GLN A 349 6.11 11.52 -14.56
N SER A 350 6.42 10.91 -13.42
CA SER A 350 7.79 10.91 -12.89
C SER A 350 8.74 10.17 -13.81
N THR A 351 8.32 9.06 -14.43
CA THR A 351 9.12 8.38 -15.47
C THR A 351 9.49 9.34 -16.59
N LYS A 352 8.54 10.12 -17.12
CA LYS A 352 8.81 11.13 -18.16
C LYS A 352 9.80 12.20 -17.68
N LEU A 353 9.63 12.72 -16.47
CA LEU A 353 10.55 13.72 -15.88
C LEU A 353 11.98 13.18 -15.73
N LEU A 354 12.12 11.96 -15.23
CA LEU A 354 13.41 11.29 -15.04
C LEU A 354 14.12 11.01 -16.37
N LEU A 355 13.38 10.50 -17.36
CA LEU A 355 13.91 10.26 -18.70
C LEU A 355 14.32 11.57 -19.39
N ALA A 356 13.56 12.66 -19.20
CA ALA A 356 13.94 13.99 -19.70
C ALA A 356 15.25 14.51 -19.05
N ARG A 357 15.57 14.06 -17.84
CA ARG A 357 16.85 14.28 -17.15
C ARG A 357 17.90 13.20 -17.43
N ARG A 358 17.71 12.41 -18.49
CA ARG A 358 18.64 11.35 -18.96
C ARG A 358 18.94 10.28 -17.91
N ALA A 359 17.93 9.90 -17.11
CA ALA A 359 18.02 8.73 -16.23
C ALA A 359 18.47 7.49 -17.01
N LYS A 360 19.38 6.71 -16.44
CA LYS A 360 19.92 5.49 -17.06
C LYS A 360 18.85 4.39 -17.05
N VAL A 361 18.29 4.13 -18.24
CA VAL A 361 17.17 3.19 -18.42
C VAL A 361 17.53 1.75 -18.04
N ASP A 362 18.77 1.34 -18.35
CA ASP A 362 19.28 -0.01 -18.07
C ASP A 362 20.13 -0.09 -16.79
N ALA A 363 19.99 0.87 -15.87
CA ALA A 363 20.56 0.72 -14.55
C ALA A 363 20.03 -0.58 -13.90
N VAL A 364 20.87 -1.23 -13.08
CA VAL A 364 20.54 -2.49 -12.42
C VAL A 364 20.57 -2.30 -10.90
N SER A 365 19.59 -2.88 -10.19
CA SER A 365 19.55 -2.94 -8.72
C SER A 365 20.51 -4.01 -8.17
N LYS A 366 20.64 -4.10 -6.84
CA LYS A 366 21.48 -5.15 -6.21
C LYS A 366 21.04 -6.57 -6.58
N ASP A 367 19.73 -6.77 -6.75
CA ASP A 367 19.14 -8.07 -7.09
C ASP A 367 19.00 -8.32 -8.60
N GLY A 368 19.57 -7.46 -9.44
CA GLY A 368 19.58 -7.67 -10.89
C GLY A 368 18.35 -7.16 -11.64
N TRP A 369 17.50 -6.33 -11.03
CA TRP A 369 16.31 -5.74 -11.66
C TRP A 369 16.63 -4.42 -12.37
N THR A 370 16.00 -4.19 -13.51
CA THR A 370 15.97 -2.90 -14.24
C THR A 370 14.61 -2.24 -14.11
N ALA A 371 14.52 -0.96 -14.51
CA ALA A 371 13.23 -0.28 -14.61
C ALA A 371 12.26 -1.01 -15.57
N LEU A 372 12.76 -1.58 -16.67
CA LEU A 372 11.93 -2.34 -17.61
C LEU A 372 11.36 -3.60 -16.98
N ASP A 373 12.16 -4.39 -16.24
CA ASP A 373 11.67 -5.60 -15.58
C ASP A 373 10.58 -5.29 -14.55
N LEU A 374 10.76 -4.20 -13.80
CA LEU A 374 9.79 -3.72 -12.83
C LEU A 374 8.53 -3.24 -13.54
N ALA A 375 8.65 -2.46 -14.62
CA ALA A 375 7.49 -2.00 -15.38
C ALA A 375 6.67 -3.16 -15.96
N ILE A 376 7.32 -4.18 -16.54
CA ILE A 376 6.61 -5.36 -17.07
C ILE A 376 5.85 -6.10 -15.96
N SER A 377 6.41 -6.14 -14.75
CA SER A 377 5.85 -6.87 -13.62
C SER A 377 4.77 -6.07 -12.87
N TYR A 378 4.86 -4.74 -12.87
CA TYR A 378 4.11 -3.87 -11.94
C TYR A 378 3.39 -2.67 -12.59
N ALA A 379 3.66 -2.31 -13.86
CA ALA A 379 3.11 -1.13 -14.52
C ALA A 379 2.19 -1.45 -15.71
N ASP A 380 1.57 -0.40 -16.24
CA ASP A 380 0.76 -0.45 -17.45
C ASP A 380 1.65 -0.51 -18.71
N VAL A 381 1.09 -0.99 -19.83
CA VAL A 381 1.84 -1.20 -21.08
C VAL A 381 2.41 0.11 -21.64
N GLU A 382 1.75 1.24 -21.40
CA GLU A 382 2.18 2.57 -21.83
C GLU A 382 3.53 2.96 -21.19
N LEU A 383 3.73 2.65 -19.90
CA LEU A 383 4.99 2.92 -19.22
C LEU A 383 6.10 2.03 -19.78
N VAL A 384 5.80 0.77 -20.05
CA VAL A 384 6.74 -0.14 -20.72
C VAL A 384 7.12 0.37 -22.11
N GLN A 385 6.15 0.82 -22.90
CA GLN A 385 6.40 1.43 -24.20
C GLN A 385 7.25 2.70 -24.10
N ALA A 386 7.06 3.52 -23.06
CA ALA A 386 7.89 4.69 -22.80
C ALA A 386 9.35 4.31 -22.48
N LEU A 387 9.57 3.30 -21.63
CA LEU A 387 10.93 2.81 -21.33
C LEU A 387 11.60 2.20 -22.57
N LEU A 388 10.88 1.40 -23.35
CA LEU A 388 11.37 0.84 -24.61
C LEU A 388 11.65 1.96 -25.63
N GLY A 389 10.83 3.01 -25.68
CA GLY A 389 11.04 4.20 -26.49
C GLY A 389 12.29 4.99 -26.06
N ALA A 390 12.62 4.95 -24.77
CA ALA A 390 13.84 5.55 -24.22
C ALA A 390 15.08 4.64 -24.34
N GLY A 391 14.97 3.49 -25.02
CA GLY A 391 16.10 2.61 -25.31
C GLY A 391 16.36 1.50 -24.30
N ALA A 392 15.38 1.15 -23.45
CA ALA A 392 15.51 -0.01 -22.56
C ALA A 392 15.85 -1.29 -23.33
N ASN A 393 16.83 -2.04 -22.85
CA ASN A 393 17.27 -3.27 -23.51
C ASN A 393 16.28 -4.42 -23.29
N VAL A 394 15.43 -4.65 -24.28
CA VAL A 394 14.42 -5.72 -24.27
C VAL A 394 15.00 -7.14 -24.41
N ARG A 395 16.27 -7.29 -24.81
CA ARG A 395 16.97 -8.57 -24.98
C ARG A 395 17.81 -8.97 -23.77
N ARG A 396 17.72 -8.22 -22.67
CA ARG A 396 18.46 -8.53 -21.45
C ARG A 396 17.93 -9.80 -20.78
N SER A 397 18.73 -10.33 -19.86
CA SER A 397 18.27 -11.28 -18.86
C SER A 397 18.83 -10.93 -17.48
N ASN A 398 18.10 -11.28 -16.43
CA ASN A 398 18.60 -11.13 -15.06
C ASN A 398 19.65 -12.22 -14.74
N PRO A 399 20.31 -12.21 -13.56
CA PRO A 399 21.31 -13.21 -13.22
C PRO A 399 20.79 -14.66 -13.26
N ALA A 400 19.50 -14.92 -13.07
CA ALA A 400 18.93 -16.27 -13.21
C ALA A 400 18.58 -16.65 -14.67
N GLY A 401 18.78 -15.73 -15.62
CA GLY A 401 18.50 -15.92 -17.04
C GLY A 401 17.07 -15.59 -17.45
N PHE A 402 16.24 -15.01 -16.57
CA PHE A 402 14.88 -14.61 -16.94
C PHE A 402 14.89 -13.37 -17.83
N THR A 403 14.12 -13.42 -18.92
CA THR A 403 13.99 -12.33 -19.91
C THR A 403 12.71 -11.51 -19.69
N PRO A 404 12.63 -10.28 -20.23
CA PRO A 404 11.40 -9.50 -20.32
C PRO A 404 10.17 -10.28 -20.81
N VAL A 405 10.35 -11.12 -21.84
CA VAL A 405 9.28 -11.97 -22.39
C VAL A 405 8.76 -12.96 -21.34
N MET A 406 9.66 -13.57 -20.55
CA MET A 406 9.25 -14.49 -19.47
C MET A 406 8.41 -13.79 -18.40
N PHE A 407 8.77 -12.55 -18.02
CA PHE A 407 7.97 -11.77 -17.08
C PHE A 407 6.59 -11.41 -17.63
N ALA A 408 6.49 -11.03 -18.91
CA ALA A 408 5.20 -10.75 -19.54
C ALA A 408 4.33 -12.01 -19.68
N VAL A 409 4.93 -13.14 -20.03
CA VAL A 409 4.24 -14.44 -20.03
C VAL A 409 3.75 -14.73 -18.62
N ALA A 410 4.57 -14.56 -17.59
CA ALA A 410 4.22 -14.77 -16.18
C ALA A 410 3.02 -13.91 -15.72
N ARG A 411 2.92 -12.68 -16.22
CA ARG A 411 1.80 -11.75 -15.97
C ARG A 411 0.50 -12.12 -16.70
N ASN A 412 0.57 -12.93 -17.77
CA ASN A 412 -0.57 -13.28 -18.63
C ASN A 412 -1.22 -12.07 -19.32
N ASP A 413 -0.42 -11.10 -19.72
CA ASP A 413 -0.88 -9.87 -20.36
C ASP A 413 -0.50 -9.87 -21.85
N PRO A 414 -1.47 -10.07 -22.76
CA PRO A 414 -1.20 -10.14 -24.20
C PRO A 414 -0.64 -8.84 -24.77
N GLN A 415 -1.11 -7.69 -24.31
CA GLN A 415 -0.65 -6.39 -24.81
C GLN A 415 0.81 -6.14 -24.42
N MET A 416 1.15 -6.50 -23.18
CA MET A 416 2.53 -6.45 -22.69
C MET A 416 3.46 -7.36 -23.52
N LEU A 417 3.03 -8.60 -23.78
CA LEU A 417 3.80 -9.55 -24.58
C LEU A 417 3.99 -9.03 -26.02
N ASP A 418 2.93 -8.56 -26.66
CA ASP A 418 2.95 -8.02 -28.02
C ASP A 418 3.87 -6.79 -28.11
N ALA A 419 3.84 -5.90 -27.12
CA ALA A 419 4.70 -4.71 -27.07
C ALA A 419 6.20 -5.08 -27.00
N LEU A 420 6.56 -6.10 -26.22
CA LEU A 420 7.95 -6.56 -26.11
C LEU A 420 8.42 -7.24 -27.40
N LEU A 421 7.60 -8.14 -27.96
CA LEU A 421 7.92 -8.85 -29.21
C LEU A 421 8.08 -7.88 -30.38
N ALA A 422 7.21 -6.87 -30.49
CA ALA A 422 7.30 -5.82 -31.50
C ALA A 422 8.58 -4.97 -31.39
N ARG A 423 9.21 -4.90 -30.21
CA ARG A 423 10.51 -4.25 -30.00
C ARG A 423 11.71 -5.19 -30.13
N GLY A 424 11.50 -6.41 -30.62
CA GLY A 424 12.56 -7.36 -30.94
C GLY A 424 13.05 -8.17 -29.75
N ALA A 425 12.20 -8.39 -28.75
CA ALA A 425 12.47 -9.32 -27.65
C ALA A 425 12.62 -10.76 -28.16
N GLU A 426 13.53 -11.52 -27.55
CA GLU A 426 13.79 -12.91 -27.94
C GLU A 426 12.71 -13.84 -27.38
N ALA A 427 11.88 -14.40 -28.27
CA ALA A 427 10.78 -15.30 -27.90
C ALA A 427 11.24 -16.69 -27.41
N ASP A 428 12.50 -17.06 -27.68
CA ASP A 428 13.00 -18.43 -27.50
C ASP A 428 14.19 -18.56 -26.54
N ARG A 429 14.67 -17.46 -25.95
CA ARG A 429 15.86 -17.50 -25.10
C ARG A 429 15.57 -18.29 -23.80
N PRO A 430 16.31 -19.36 -23.48
CA PRO A 430 16.12 -20.10 -22.24
C PRO A 430 16.77 -19.39 -21.04
N ASN A 431 16.22 -19.63 -19.85
CA ASN A 431 16.87 -19.25 -18.60
C ASN A 431 17.96 -20.27 -18.19
N ARG A 432 18.60 -20.10 -17.03
CA ARG A 432 19.67 -21.01 -16.57
C ARG A 432 19.21 -22.46 -16.33
N ALA A 433 17.92 -22.71 -16.20
CA ALA A 433 17.34 -24.05 -16.07
C ALA A 433 16.91 -24.65 -17.42
N GLY A 434 17.22 -23.99 -18.54
CA GLY A 434 16.77 -24.42 -19.88
C GLY A 434 15.31 -24.08 -20.19
N VAL A 435 14.61 -23.40 -19.29
CA VAL A 435 13.18 -23.08 -19.45
C VAL A 435 13.03 -21.90 -20.41
N THR A 436 12.28 -22.08 -21.50
CA THR A 436 11.94 -21.01 -22.47
C THR A 436 10.64 -20.28 -22.11
N PRO A 437 10.34 -19.11 -22.69
CA PRO A 437 9.05 -18.45 -22.49
C PRO A 437 7.86 -19.33 -22.90
N LEU A 438 8.02 -20.15 -23.95
CA LEU A 438 6.98 -21.06 -24.43
C LEU A 438 6.71 -22.19 -23.42
N MET A 439 7.74 -22.70 -22.74
CA MET A 439 7.59 -23.67 -21.65
C MET A 439 6.83 -23.08 -20.46
N LEU A 440 7.11 -21.81 -20.09
CA LEU A 440 6.35 -21.12 -19.05
C LEU A 440 4.87 -20.96 -19.42
N ALA A 441 4.58 -20.59 -20.67
CA ALA A 441 3.21 -20.47 -21.16
C ALA A 441 2.49 -21.83 -21.14
N ALA A 442 3.17 -22.90 -21.56
CA ALA A 442 2.64 -24.26 -21.55
C ALA A 442 2.33 -24.77 -20.13
N ALA A 443 3.29 -24.65 -19.21
CA ALA A 443 3.13 -25.07 -17.82
C ALA A 443 2.02 -24.30 -17.08
N ALA A 444 1.70 -23.07 -17.54
CA ALA A 444 0.63 -22.25 -16.99
C ALA A 444 -0.72 -22.38 -17.74
N GLY A 445 -0.79 -23.13 -18.86
CA GLY A 445 -2.02 -23.26 -19.67
C GLY A 445 -2.39 -21.98 -20.44
N ARG A 446 -1.39 -21.19 -20.87
CA ARG A 446 -1.60 -19.88 -21.51
C ARG A 446 -1.59 -19.98 -23.02
N GLU A 447 -2.63 -20.59 -23.60
CA GLU A 447 -2.70 -20.84 -25.05
C GLU A 447 -2.49 -19.58 -25.90
N ALA A 448 -3.12 -18.45 -25.54
CA ALA A 448 -2.98 -17.18 -26.27
C ALA A 448 -1.55 -16.63 -26.27
N ALA A 449 -0.78 -16.85 -25.19
CA ALA A 449 0.62 -16.48 -25.11
C ALA A 449 1.48 -17.46 -25.94
N SER A 450 1.21 -18.77 -25.85
CA SER A 450 1.89 -19.79 -26.66
C SER A 450 1.76 -19.50 -28.15
N ARG A 451 0.56 -19.15 -28.64
CA ARG A 451 0.33 -18.78 -30.05
C ARG A 451 1.18 -17.57 -30.47
N ARG A 452 1.25 -16.53 -29.63
CA ARG A 452 2.08 -15.33 -29.89
C ARG A 452 3.56 -15.65 -29.96
N LEU A 453 4.05 -16.46 -29.00
CA LEU A 453 5.45 -16.88 -28.96
C LEU A 453 5.83 -17.72 -30.17
N LEU A 454 4.97 -18.66 -30.58
CA LEU A 454 5.17 -19.45 -31.80
C LEU A 454 5.18 -18.57 -33.05
N ALA A 455 4.26 -17.61 -33.16
CA ALA A 455 4.24 -16.64 -34.26
C ALA A 455 5.52 -15.77 -34.29
N ALA A 456 6.11 -15.50 -33.12
CA ALA A 456 7.39 -14.81 -32.98
C ALA A 456 8.62 -15.73 -33.12
N GLY A 457 8.44 -17.00 -33.53
CA GLY A 457 9.53 -17.92 -33.87
C GLY A 457 10.04 -18.81 -32.73
N ALA A 458 9.35 -18.86 -31.58
CA ALA A 458 9.71 -19.75 -30.48
C ALA A 458 9.77 -21.22 -30.94
N ASN A 459 10.74 -21.97 -30.43
CA ASN A 459 10.94 -23.37 -30.79
C ASN A 459 10.15 -24.29 -29.87
N ALA A 460 9.10 -24.90 -30.42
CA ALA A 460 8.25 -25.84 -29.70
C ALA A 460 8.99 -27.13 -29.30
N SER A 461 10.12 -27.46 -29.96
CA SER A 461 10.86 -28.71 -29.70
C SER A 461 11.99 -28.55 -28.68
N THR A 462 12.22 -27.35 -28.13
CA THR A 462 13.24 -27.12 -27.11
C THR A 462 12.95 -27.97 -25.86
N ARG A 463 13.99 -28.46 -25.20
CA ARG A 463 13.90 -29.26 -23.97
C ARG A 463 14.54 -28.51 -22.81
N ASP A 464 13.87 -28.53 -21.66
CA ASP A 464 14.43 -28.03 -20.41
C ASP A 464 15.46 -29.00 -19.82
N ALA A 465 16.02 -28.68 -18.65
CA ALA A 465 16.99 -29.53 -17.96
C ALA A 465 16.46 -30.93 -17.58
N ASP A 466 15.12 -31.09 -17.45
CA ASP A 466 14.47 -32.37 -17.19
C ASP A 466 14.12 -33.12 -18.49
N GLY A 467 14.51 -32.57 -19.65
CA GLY A 467 14.23 -33.13 -20.96
C GLY A 467 12.81 -32.90 -21.47
N LYS A 468 12.00 -32.07 -20.80
CA LYS A 468 10.59 -31.84 -21.15
C LYS A 468 10.46 -30.76 -22.22
N THR A 469 9.58 -31.01 -23.19
CA THR A 469 9.17 -30.00 -24.19
C THR A 469 7.99 -29.18 -23.67
N PRO A 470 7.68 -28.02 -24.26
CA PRO A 470 6.42 -27.32 -24.05
C PRO A 470 5.18 -28.23 -24.10
N ALA A 471 5.07 -29.13 -25.09
CA ALA A 471 3.93 -30.03 -25.21
C ALA A 471 3.83 -31.00 -24.00
N ALA A 472 4.96 -31.55 -23.55
CA ALA A 472 5.01 -32.41 -22.36
C ALA A 472 4.58 -31.67 -21.09
N LEU A 473 4.95 -30.39 -20.93
CA LEU A 473 4.53 -29.56 -19.79
C LEU A 473 3.02 -29.26 -19.82
N ALA A 474 2.45 -28.97 -20.99
CA ALA A 474 1.01 -28.80 -21.15
C ALA A 474 0.24 -30.09 -20.84
N GLN A 475 0.77 -31.25 -21.25
CA GLN A 475 0.17 -32.54 -20.95
C GLN A 475 0.25 -32.89 -19.46
N GLN A 476 1.38 -32.61 -18.79
CA GLN A 476 1.51 -32.82 -17.34
C GLN A 476 0.50 -31.97 -16.54
N ARG A 477 0.10 -30.81 -17.06
CA ARG A 477 -0.97 -29.97 -16.50
C ARG A 477 -2.37 -30.51 -16.77
N GLY A 478 -2.54 -31.40 -17.75
CA GLY A 478 -3.85 -31.89 -18.20
C GLY A 478 -4.52 -31.01 -19.26
N ASP A 479 -3.78 -30.11 -19.92
CA ASP A 479 -4.29 -29.23 -20.97
C ASP A 479 -4.08 -29.88 -22.36
N ALA A 480 -5.01 -30.78 -22.73
CA ALA A 480 -4.92 -31.55 -23.96
C ALA A 480 -4.95 -30.69 -25.23
N SER A 481 -5.74 -29.60 -25.23
CA SER A 481 -5.84 -28.66 -26.36
C SER A 481 -4.49 -27.99 -26.63
N LEU A 482 -3.87 -27.46 -25.57
CA LEU A 482 -2.57 -26.80 -25.69
C LEU A 482 -1.46 -27.80 -26.02
N ALA A 483 -1.47 -28.99 -25.44
CA ALA A 483 -0.51 -30.04 -25.76
C ALA A 483 -0.56 -30.43 -27.25
N GLN A 484 -1.77 -30.57 -27.81
CA GLN A 484 -1.95 -30.84 -29.25
C GLN A 484 -1.40 -29.69 -30.10
N LEU A 485 -1.76 -28.45 -29.79
CA LEU A 485 -1.26 -27.27 -30.50
C LEU A 485 0.27 -27.21 -30.55
N LEU A 486 0.92 -27.47 -29.41
CA LEU A 486 2.37 -27.44 -29.29
C LEU A 486 3.01 -28.60 -30.04
N THR A 487 2.41 -29.80 -29.98
CA THR A 487 2.86 -30.96 -30.76
C THR A 487 2.79 -30.69 -32.26
N GLU A 488 1.69 -30.11 -32.76
CA GLU A 488 1.57 -29.72 -34.17
C GLU A 488 2.59 -28.65 -34.58
N ALA A 489 2.95 -27.75 -33.66
CA ALA A 489 3.99 -26.76 -33.89
C ALA A 489 5.41 -27.39 -33.93
N GLU A 490 5.67 -28.43 -33.11
CA GLU A 490 6.92 -29.21 -33.17
C GLU A 490 7.10 -29.88 -34.54
N HIS A 491 6.04 -30.51 -35.08
CA HIS A 491 6.09 -31.22 -36.36
C HIS A 491 6.25 -30.29 -37.57
N ARG A 492 5.66 -29.09 -37.54
CA ARG A 492 5.76 -28.12 -38.65
C ARG A 492 7.15 -27.54 -38.86
N ARG A 493 8.05 -27.64 -37.87
CA ARG A 493 9.42 -27.09 -37.94
C ARG A 493 10.45 -28.15 -38.34
N THR A 494 10.12 -29.44 -38.21
CA THR A 494 10.98 -30.56 -38.62
C THR A 494 10.78 -30.97 -40.09
N GLN A 495 9.71 -30.48 -40.73
CA GLN A 495 9.51 -30.47 -42.18
C GLN A 495 10.06 -29.16 -42.77
#